data_AF-A0A2G6NH12-F1
#
_entry.id   AF-A0A2G6NH12-F1
#
_cell.length_a   1.000
_cell.length_b   1.000
_cell.length_c   1.000
_cell.angle_alpha   90.00
_cell.angle_beta   90.00
_cell.angle_gamma   90.00
#
_symmetry.space_group_name_H-M   'P 1'
#
loop_
_entity.id
_entity.type
_entity.pdbx_description
1 polymer ?
#
loop_
_entity_poly.entity_id
_entity_poly.type
_entity_poly.pdbx_seq_one_letter_code
_entity_poly.pdbx_strand_id
1 'polypeptide(L)'
;MAVCPDHRPLPGIMDDETGGAVLVVVFLIPVMILMILLMSDMGKVVFSKIRLQAVTDTAILSGAAVQAAGLNEVADLNNELLKEARKCKAILQSGIWYGFGHATRARTFFTAGSPRTPQGVLMYIRKYQLDALDDYAAAAIRAVREVVRTNLPDAVINWGMSRFSQPLARLRESRHEQVRYRYYTSPCDGCPPIPTLLWFTPDAPMFSGRHDGRVYFMALRVGEASGQIRICSSMAKSGPPTKIRLAVEQPVEDLFLAKLLRVPEPIIRSVAEAKPAGGHIRDRKPYYKAVLIN
;
A
#
# COMPACT_ATOMS: atom_id res chain seq x y z
N MET A 1 -47.76 -104.33 22.50
CA MET A 1 -48.29 -103.16 21.78
C MET A 1 -47.57 -101.93 22.31
N ALA A 2 -46.60 -101.42 21.54
CA ALA A 2 -45.85 -100.22 21.89
C ALA A 2 -46.61 -98.99 21.39
N VAL A 3 -46.90 -98.05 22.30
CA VAL A 3 -47.52 -96.76 21.97
C VAL A 3 -46.39 -95.76 21.73
N CYS A 4 -46.27 -95.26 20.51
CA CYS A 4 -45.36 -94.17 20.16
C CYS A 4 -45.79 -92.87 20.85
N PRO A 5 -44.87 -92.08 21.42
CA PRO A 5 -45.19 -90.73 21.89
C PRO A 5 -45.32 -89.76 20.71
N ASP A 6 -46.42 -89.01 20.69
CA ASP A 6 -46.77 -87.96 19.75
C ASP A 6 -45.90 -86.72 20.04
N HIS A 7 -44.80 -86.56 19.31
CA HIS A 7 -43.97 -85.35 19.34
C HIS A 7 -44.66 -84.25 18.52
N ARG A 8 -45.45 -83.40 19.17
CA ARG A 8 -45.89 -82.13 18.58
C ARG A 8 -44.79 -81.08 18.76
N PRO A 9 -44.30 -80.42 17.69
CA PRO A 9 -43.39 -79.30 17.84
C PRO A 9 -44.14 -78.13 18.49
N LEU A 10 -43.52 -77.51 19.49
CA LEU A 10 -43.97 -76.24 20.04
C LEU A 10 -43.95 -75.18 18.93
N PRO A 11 -44.98 -74.33 18.82
CA PRO A 11 -44.95 -73.21 17.88
C PRO A 11 -43.76 -72.31 18.23
N GLY A 12 -42.87 -72.12 17.26
CA GLY A 12 -41.67 -71.30 17.38
C GLY A 12 -42.03 -69.85 17.72
N ILE A 13 -41.73 -69.44 18.95
CA ILE A 13 -41.67 -68.04 19.36
C ILE A 13 -40.23 -67.57 19.15
N MET A 14 -39.75 -67.55 17.90
CA MET A 14 -38.41 -67.03 17.56
C MET A 14 -38.33 -66.24 16.24
N ASP A 15 -39.46 -65.91 15.60
CA ASP A 15 -39.44 -65.19 14.32
C ASP A 15 -39.82 -63.70 14.39
N ASP A 16 -40.16 -63.16 15.57
CA ASP A 16 -40.65 -61.77 15.70
C ASP A 16 -39.57 -60.77 16.15
N GLU A 17 -38.56 -61.21 16.92
CA GLU A 17 -37.45 -60.35 17.37
C GLU A 17 -36.44 -60.04 16.26
N THR A 18 -36.28 -60.97 15.31
CA THR A 18 -35.39 -60.81 14.15
C THR A 18 -35.92 -59.76 13.16
N GLY A 19 -37.24 -59.65 12.98
CA GLY A 19 -37.87 -58.65 12.12
C GLY A 19 -37.67 -57.21 12.61
N GLY A 20 -37.82 -57.00 13.93
CA GLY A 20 -37.56 -55.70 14.57
C GLY A 20 -36.11 -55.25 14.47
N ALA A 21 -35.16 -56.16 14.74
CA ALA A 21 -33.73 -55.88 14.61
C ALA A 21 -33.32 -55.54 13.17
N VAL A 22 -33.86 -56.25 12.17
CA VAL A 22 -33.60 -55.97 10.75
C VAL A 22 -34.16 -54.60 10.35
N LEU A 23 -35.37 -54.24 10.77
CA LEU A 23 -35.94 -52.91 10.52
C LEU A 23 -35.07 -51.81 11.11
N VAL A 24 -34.62 -51.96 12.36
CA VAL A 24 -33.72 -50.99 13.00
C VAL A 24 -32.43 -50.84 12.19
N VAL A 25 -31.79 -51.93 11.79
CA VAL A 25 -30.54 -51.90 11.00
C VAL A 25 -30.75 -51.24 9.63
N VAL A 26 -31.85 -51.55 8.95
CA VAL A 26 -32.19 -51.00 7.63
C VAL A 26 -32.42 -49.48 7.68
N PHE A 27 -32.99 -48.96 8.77
CA PHE A 27 -33.12 -47.50 8.96
C PHE A 27 -31.86 -46.84 9.50
N LEU A 28 -31.10 -47.52 10.37
CA LEU A 28 -29.91 -46.97 11.01
C LEU A 28 -28.77 -46.75 10.02
N ILE A 29 -28.52 -47.71 9.12
CA ILE A 29 -27.41 -47.62 8.16
C ILE A 29 -27.51 -46.37 7.25
N PRO A 30 -28.65 -46.08 6.59
CA PRO A 30 -28.82 -44.86 5.79
C PRO A 30 -28.65 -43.57 6.61
N VAL A 31 -29.14 -43.54 7.86
CA VAL A 31 -28.98 -42.38 8.75
C VAL A 31 -27.51 -42.18 9.11
N MET A 32 -26.78 -43.24 9.44
CA MET A 32 -25.34 -43.16 9.72
C MET A 32 -24.56 -42.69 8.49
N ILE A 33 -24.87 -43.21 7.30
CA ILE A 33 -24.25 -42.76 6.04
C ILE A 33 -24.54 -41.28 5.81
N LEU A 34 -25.79 -40.84 5.97
CA LEU A 34 -26.17 -39.44 5.84
C LEU A 34 -25.41 -38.54 6.83
N MET A 35 -25.27 -38.97 8.08
CA MET A 35 -24.49 -38.23 9.08
C MET A 35 -23.01 -38.13 8.70
N ILE A 36 -22.40 -39.20 8.21
CA ILE A 36 -21.00 -39.18 7.75
C ILE A 36 -20.81 -38.21 6.58
N LEU A 37 -21.73 -38.24 5.60
CA LEU A 37 -21.71 -37.31 4.47
C LEU A 37 -21.85 -35.85 4.92
N LEU A 38 -22.76 -35.59 5.86
CA LEU A 38 -22.96 -34.26 6.43
C LEU A 38 -21.73 -33.78 7.22
N MET A 39 -21.11 -34.64 8.02
CA MET A 39 -19.85 -34.33 8.71
C MET A 39 -18.71 -34.03 7.74
N SER A 40 -18.60 -34.79 6.65
CA SER A 40 -17.61 -34.57 5.59
C SER A 40 -17.80 -33.21 4.92
N ASP A 41 -19.04 -32.88 4.51
CA ASP A 41 -19.38 -31.60 3.88
C ASP A 41 -19.16 -30.42 4.85
N MET A 42 -19.56 -30.55 6.11
CA MET A 42 -19.27 -29.54 7.15
C MET A 42 -17.77 -29.35 7.34
N GLY A 43 -17.00 -30.44 7.39
CA GLY A 43 -15.54 -30.39 7.48
C GLY A 43 -14.94 -29.59 6.33
N LYS A 44 -15.34 -29.88 5.09
CA LYS A 44 -14.92 -29.12 3.90
C LYS A 44 -15.24 -27.63 4.02
N VAL A 45 -16.47 -27.28 4.41
CA VAL A 45 -16.87 -25.86 4.60
C VAL A 45 -15.99 -25.17 5.63
N VAL A 46 -15.72 -25.81 6.78
CA VAL A 46 -14.90 -25.25 7.86
C VAL A 46 -13.45 -25.05 7.40
N PHE A 47 -12.84 -26.06 6.76
CA PHE A 47 -11.47 -25.96 6.24
C PHE A 47 -11.34 -24.88 5.17
N SER A 48 -12.27 -24.82 4.22
CA SER A 48 -12.30 -23.79 3.18
C SER A 48 -12.43 -22.39 3.79
N LYS A 49 -13.23 -22.23 4.85
CA LYS A 49 -13.37 -20.94 5.55
C LYS A 49 -12.09 -20.52 6.28
N ILE A 50 -11.42 -21.45 6.98
CA ILE A 50 -10.14 -21.17 7.66
C ILE A 50 -9.07 -20.80 6.64
N ARG A 51 -8.96 -21.56 5.55
CA ARG A 51 -8.02 -21.29 4.45
C ARG A 51 -8.30 -19.93 3.80
N LEU A 52 -9.56 -19.64 3.49
CA LEU A 52 -9.97 -18.36 2.90
C LEU A 52 -9.59 -17.18 3.79
N GLN A 53 -9.82 -17.29 5.11
CA GLN A 53 -9.43 -16.26 6.07
C GLN A 53 -7.92 -16.07 6.12
N ALA A 54 -7.15 -17.15 6.26
CA ALA A 54 -5.69 -17.08 6.33
C ALA A 54 -5.06 -16.46 5.07
N VAL A 55 -5.57 -16.79 3.89
CA VAL A 55 -5.11 -16.20 2.63
C VAL A 55 -5.52 -14.73 2.53
N THR A 56 -6.74 -14.38 2.95
CA THR A 56 -7.21 -12.98 2.94
C THR A 56 -6.38 -12.11 3.88
N ASP A 57 -6.05 -12.60 5.07
CA ASP A 57 -5.19 -11.94 6.05
C ASP A 57 -3.75 -11.79 5.53
N THR A 58 -3.21 -12.83 4.89
CA THR A 58 -1.88 -12.78 4.28
C THR A 58 -1.85 -11.78 3.13
N ALA A 59 -2.84 -11.81 2.23
CA ALA A 59 -2.91 -10.93 1.08
C ALA A 59 -3.00 -9.47 1.52
N ILE A 60 -3.86 -9.15 2.49
CA ILE A 60 -3.99 -7.78 3.00
C ILE A 60 -2.71 -7.29 3.69
N LEU A 61 -2.02 -8.17 4.43
CA LEU A 61 -0.75 -7.86 5.07
C LEU A 61 0.35 -7.58 4.03
N SER A 62 0.42 -8.37 2.96
CA SER A 62 1.35 -8.13 1.85
C SER A 62 1.07 -6.79 1.19
N GLY A 63 -0.20 -6.47 0.91
CA GLY A 63 -0.59 -5.16 0.40
C GLY A 63 -0.16 -4.03 1.35
N ALA A 64 -0.45 -4.16 2.64
CA ALA A 64 -0.10 -3.15 3.64
C ALA A 64 1.42 -3.01 3.84
N ALA A 65 2.20 -4.07 3.63
CA ALA A 65 3.66 -4.03 3.67
C ALA A 65 4.24 -3.24 2.50
N VAL A 66 3.73 -3.44 1.28
CA VAL A 66 4.12 -2.64 0.11
C VAL A 66 3.78 -1.16 0.31
N GLN A 67 2.59 -0.90 0.87
CA GLN A 67 2.18 0.45 1.26
C GLN A 67 3.08 1.06 2.35
N ALA A 68 3.51 0.28 3.33
CA ALA A 68 4.44 0.73 4.36
C ALA A 68 5.81 1.10 3.76
N ALA A 69 6.33 0.30 2.83
CA ALA A 69 7.55 0.58 2.11
C ALA A 69 7.46 1.91 1.32
N GLY A 70 6.36 2.14 0.60
CA GLY A 70 6.14 3.40 -0.11
C GLY A 70 6.07 4.62 0.81
N LEU A 71 5.49 4.48 2.01
CA LEU A 71 5.49 5.56 3.00
C LEU A 71 6.87 5.83 3.62
N ASN A 72 7.71 4.79 3.76
CA ASN A 72 9.10 4.95 4.19
C ASN A 72 9.91 5.71 3.11
N GLU A 73 9.78 5.33 1.84
CA GLU A 73 10.43 6.01 0.71
C GLU A 73 10.07 7.50 0.66
N VAL A 74 8.78 7.83 0.81
CA VAL A 74 8.30 9.22 0.83
C VAL A 74 8.88 10.01 2.02
N ALA A 75 9.07 9.36 3.17
CA ALA A 75 9.67 9.98 4.34
C ALA A 75 11.18 10.24 4.14
N ASP A 76 11.89 9.36 3.44
CA ASP A 76 13.29 9.56 3.07
C ASP A 76 13.44 10.68 2.03
N LEU A 77 12.59 10.72 1.00
CA LEU A 77 12.53 11.82 0.04
C LEU A 77 12.18 13.16 0.72
N ASN A 78 11.39 13.15 1.80
CA ASN A 78 11.14 14.36 2.59
C ASN A 78 12.40 14.86 3.32
N ASN A 79 13.31 13.96 3.71
CA ASN A 79 14.62 14.35 4.24
C ASN A 79 15.49 14.98 3.15
N GLU A 80 15.50 14.41 1.95
CA GLU A 80 16.21 14.97 0.80
C GLU A 80 15.67 16.33 0.39
N LEU A 81 14.36 16.48 0.30
CA LEU A 81 13.69 17.75 0.01
C LEU A 81 14.12 18.84 1.00
N LEU A 82 14.20 18.52 2.31
CA LEU A 82 14.71 19.47 3.29
C LEU A 82 16.20 19.78 3.07
N LYS A 83 17.04 18.78 2.83
CA LYS A 83 18.48 18.99 2.61
C LYS A 83 18.68 19.94 1.43
N GLU A 84 17.99 19.71 0.32
CA GLU A 84 18.04 20.58 -0.85
C GLU A 84 17.42 21.96 -0.60
N ALA A 85 16.32 22.05 0.14
CA ALA A 85 15.74 23.34 0.53
C ALA A 85 16.72 24.16 1.40
N ARG A 86 17.46 23.51 2.32
CA ARG A 86 18.50 24.15 3.14
C ARG A 86 19.70 24.59 2.31
N LYS A 87 20.13 23.78 1.33
CA LYS A 87 21.18 24.18 0.37
C LYS A 87 20.75 25.39 -0.45
N CYS A 88 19.54 25.35 -1.03
CA CYS A 88 18.97 26.48 -1.76
C CYS A 88 18.92 27.74 -0.90
N LYS A 89 18.44 27.63 0.34
CA LYS A 89 18.45 28.73 1.31
C LYS A 89 19.86 29.25 1.57
N ALA A 90 20.81 28.36 1.86
CA ALA A 90 22.20 28.73 2.11
C ALA A 90 22.79 29.46 0.91
N ILE A 91 22.60 28.96 -0.32
CA ILE A 91 23.08 29.60 -1.54
C ILE A 91 22.46 30.99 -1.70
N LEU A 92 21.13 31.11 -1.60
CA LEU A 92 20.38 32.37 -1.70
C LEU A 92 20.79 33.41 -0.64
N GLN A 93 21.19 32.96 0.55
CA GLN A 93 21.62 33.83 1.66
C GLN A 93 23.13 34.08 1.72
N SER A 94 23.96 33.21 1.13
CA SER A 94 25.42 33.21 1.29
C SER A 94 26.15 34.28 0.50
N GLY A 95 25.48 34.90 -0.47
CA GLY A 95 26.10 35.86 -1.36
C GLY A 95 25.20 37.05 -1.66
N ILE A 96 25.84 38.10 -2.15
CA ILE A 96 25.15 39.24 -2.72
C ILE A 96 25.12 39.00 -4.22
N TRP A 97 23.92 38.92 -4.81
CA TRP A 97 23.78 38.53 -6.20
C TRP A 97 24.13 39.68 -7.14
N TYR A 98 24.78 39.37 -8.26
CA TYR A 98 25.04 40.31 -9.35
C TYR A 98 23.75 40.58 -10.14
N GLY A 99 23.01 41.63 -9.78
CA GLY A 99 21.74 41.93 -10.43
C GLY A 99 20.56 41.02 -10.01
N PHE A 100 19.35 41.52 -10.23
CA PHE A 100 18.11 40.78 -9.99
C PHE A 100 17.98 39.51 -10.86
N GLY A 101 18.45 39.57 -12.11
CA GLY A 101 18.33 38.46 -13.06
C GLY A 101 19.12 37.21 -12.66
N HIS A 102 20.22 37.36 -11.93
CA HIS A 102 21.06 36.23 -11.50
C HIS A 102 20.45 35.52 -10.29
N ALA A 103 19.98 36.30 -9.30
CA ALA A 103 19.22 35.78 -8.17
C ALA A 103 17.94 35.05 -8.63
N THR A 104 17.27 35.61 -9.64
CA THR A 104 16.06 35.01 -10.22
C THR A 104 16.35 33.69 -10.93
N ARG A 105 17.46 33.56 -11.67
CA ARG A 105 17.86 32.30 -12.32
C ARG A 105 18.18 31.20 -11.31
N ALA A 106 18.92 31.54 -10.24
CA ALA A 106 19.21 30.63 -9.14
C ALA A 106 17.94 30.13 -8.44
N ARG A 107 17.01 31.05 -8.14
CA ARG A 107 15.67 30.71 -7.66
C ARG A 107 14.99 29.72 -8.61
N THR A 108 14.90 30.10 -9.88
CA THR A 108 14.13 29.36 -10.87
C THR A 108 14.63 27.92 -10.99
N PHE A 109 15.95 27.71 -10.97
CA PHE A 109 16.55 26.38 -10.95
C PHE A 109 16.09 25.50 -9.77
N PHE A 110 16.05 26.03 -8.55
CA PHE A 110 15.66 25.23 -7.39
C PHE A 110 14.15 25.03 -7.29
N THR A 111 13.34 26.04 -7.64
CA THR A 111 11.91 26.04 -7.32
C THR A 111 10.95 25.80 -8.47
N ALA A 112 11.25 26.29 -9.68
CA ALA A 112 10.26 26.34 -10.77
C ALA A 112 10.69 25.63 -12.05
N GLY A 113 11.99 25.42 -12.24
CA GLY A 113 12.56 24.97 -13.52
C GLY A 113 12.74 26.12 -14.51
N SER A 114 13.65 25.98 -15.47
CA SER A 114 13.83 26.95 -16.57
C SER A 114 13.15 26.45 -17.85
N PRO A 115 13.06 27.26 -18.92
CA PRO A 115 12.50 26.82 -20.21
C PRO A 115 13.15 25.56 -20.79
N ARG A 116 14.41 25.27 -20.43
CA ARG A 116 15.14 24.05 -20.86
C ARG A 116 15.04 22.90 -19.84
N THR A 117 14.45 23.17 -18.68
CA THR A 117 14.49 22.32 -17.49
C THR A 117 13.18 22.48 -16.74
N PRO A 118 12.09 21.85 -17.21
CA PRO A 118 10.72 22.20 -16.83
C PRO A 118 10.40 21.99 -15.34
N GLN A 119 11.31 21.40 -14.56
CA GLN A 119 11.12 21.12 -13.14
C GLN A 119 12.33 21.57 -12.36
N GLY A 120 12.16 22.47 -11.38
CA GLY A 120 13.24 22.81 -10.46
C GLY A 120 13.55 21.63 -9.54
N VAL A 121 14.74 21.58 -8.93
CA VAL A 121 15.19 20.45 -8.08
C VAL A 121 14.15 20.06 -7.02
N LEU A 122 13.55 21.04 -6.33
CA LEU A 122 12.55 20.78 -5.30
C LEU A 122 11.21 20.30 -5.88
N MET A 123 10.84 20.77 -7.07
CA MET A 123 9.66 20.27 -7.79
C MET A 123 9.87 18.84 -8.27
N TYR A 124 11.08 18.50 -8.72
CA TYR A 124 11.42 17.16 -9.16
C TYR A 124 11.29 16.15 -8.01
N ILE A 125 11.89 16.44 -6.85
CA ILE A 125 11.77 15.58 -5.66
C ILE A 125 10.30 15.41 -5.28
N ARG A 126 9.51 16.50 -5.30
CA ARG A 126 8.07 16.42 -5.02
C ARG A 126 7.32 15.57 -6.04
N LYS A 127 7.61 15.72 -7.33
CA LYS A 127 7.00 14.91 -8.38
C LYS A 127 7.31 13.43 -8.14
N TYR A 128 8.57 13.11 -7.89
CA TYR A 128 9.00 11.75 -7.58
C TYR A 128 8.27 11.18 -6.34
N GLN A 129 8.06 11.98 -5.28
CA GLN A 129 7.25 11.57 -4.13
C GLN A 129 5.79 11.22 -4.51
N LEU A 130 5.18 11.98 -5.43
CA LEU A 130 3.81 11.72 -5.89
C LEU A 130 3.76 10.48 -6.78
N ASP A 131 4.66 10.37 -7.74
CA ASP A 131 4.77 9.23 -8.65
C ASP A 131 5.01 7.93 -7.85
N ALA A 132 5.92 7.96 -6.86
CA ALA A 132 6.15 6.82 -5.97
C ALA A 132 4.90 6.40 -5.21
N LEU A 133 4.08 7.34 -4.71
CA LEU A 133 2.84 6.99 -4.00
C LEU A 133 1.85 6.24 -4.89
N ASP A 134 1.74 6.63 -6.15
CA ASP A 134 0.86 5.98 -7.12
C ASP A 134 1.42 4.61 -7.53
N ASP A 135 2.73 4.50 -7.76
CA ASP A 135 3.40 3.25 -8.10
C ASP A 135 3.30 2.21 -6.98
N TYR A 136 3.52 2.61 -5.73
CA TYR A 136 3.38 1.73 -4.56
C TYR A 136 1.92 1.36 -4.29
N ALA A 137 0.96 2.26 -4.56
CA ALA A 137 -0.46 1.91 -4.48
C ALA A 137 -0.84 0.84 -5.52
N ALA A 138 -0.36 0.98 -6.75
CA ALA A 138 -0.56 -0.02 -7.79
C ALA A 138 0.16 -1.35 -7.48
N ALA A 139 1.39 -1.28 -6.94
CA ALA A 139 2.15 -2.45 -6.51
C ALA A 139 1.45 -3.22 -5.37
N ALA A 140 0.85 -2.52 -4.41
CA ALA A 140 0.10 -3.15 -3.33
C ALA A 140 -1.11 -3.95 -3.86
N ILE A 141 -1.83 -3.42 -4.86
CA ILE A 141 -2.92 -4.13 -5.53
C ILE A 141 -2.41 -5.38 -6.25
N ARG A 142 -1.27 -5.27 -6.95
CA ARG A 142 -0.64 -6.43 -7.62
C ARG A 142 -0.24 -7.51 -6.61
N ALA A 143 0.37 -7.12 -5.49
CA ALA A 143 0.77 -8.06 -4.44
C ALA A 143 -0.43 -8.81 -3.85
N VAL A 144 -1.54 -8.10 -3.57
CA VAL A 144 -2.78 -8.72 -3.09
C VAL A 144 -3.33 -9.72 -4.11
N ARG A 145 -3.42 -9.32 -5.38
CA ARG A 145 -3.92 -10.18 -6.46
C ARG A 145 -3.07 -11.43 -6.62
N GLU A 146 -1.76 -11.30 -6.55
CA GLU A 146 -0.84 -12.43 -6.65
C GLU A 146 -1.06 -13.41 -5.50
N VAL A 147 -1.07 -12.94 -4.25
CA VAL A 147 -1.30 -13.83 -3.09
C VAL A 147 -2.64 -14.56 -3.19
N VAL A 148 -3.72 -13.86 -3.57
CA VAL A 148 -5.04 -14.50 -3.74
C VAL A 148 -4.98 -15.52 -4.88
N ARG A 149 -4.46 -15.15 -6.05
CA ARG A 149 -4.42 -16.03 -7.23
C ARG A 149 -3.56 -17.29 -7.00
N THR A 150 -2.41 -17.14 -6.34
CA THR A 150 -1.51 -18.27 -6.07
C THR A 150 -2.11 -19.25 -5.06
N ASN A 151 -2.84 -18.77 -4.06
CA ASN A 151 -3.33 -19.60 -2.97
C ASN A 151 -4.79 -20.04 -3.13
N LEU A 152 -5.60 -19.30 -3.89
CA LEU A 152 -7.03 -19.49 -4.12
C LEU A 152 -7.40 -19.12 -5.57
N PRO A 153 -7.07 -19.97 -6.55
CA PRO A 153 -7.27 -19.67 -7.97
C PRO A 153 -8.74 -19.43 -8.34
N ASP A 154 -9.66 -20.10 -7.66
CA ASP A 154 -11.11 -20.04 -7.92
C ASP A 154 -11.80 -18.92 -7.12
N ALA A 155 -11.06 -18.19 -6.29
CA ALA A 155 -11.60 -17.10 -5.50
C ALA A 155 -11.70 -15.79 -6.30
N VAL A 156 -12.75 -15.04 -6.03
CA VAL A 156 -13.01 -13.74 -6.64
C VAL A 156 -12.78 -12.63 -5.61
N ILE A 157 -11.98 -11.64 -5.98
CA ILE A 157 -11.84 -10.42 -5.18
C ILE A 157 -13.06 -9.53 -5.45
N ASN A 158 -13.84 -9.27 -4.40
CA ASN A 158 -14.97 -8.36 -4.49
C ASN A 158 -14.48 -6.91 -4.38
N TRP A 159 -14.21 -6.28 -5.52
CA TRP A 159 -13.72 -4.90 -5.60
C TRP A 159 -14.75 -3.85 -5.14
N GLY A 160 -16.05 -4.18 -5.16
CA GLY A 160 -17.09 -3.27 -4.64
C GLY A 160 -17.05 -3.14 -3.11
N MET A 161 -16.54 -4.16 -2.42
CA MET A 161 -16.40 -4.17 -0.96
C MET A 161 -14.96 -3.98 -0.49
N SER A 162 -13.99 -4.21 -1.38
CA SER A 162 -12.58 -3.90 -1.15
C SER A 162 -12.34 -2.40 -1.29
N ARG A 163 -11.50 -1.85 -0.40
CA ARG A 163 -11.14 -0.43 -0.44
C ARG A 163 -9.63 -0.31 -0.36
N PHE A 164 -9.03 0.18 -1.44
CA PHE A 164 -7.64 0.59 -1.48
C PHE A 164 -7.64 2.12 -1.54
N SER A 165 -6.93 2.78 -0.62
CA SER A 165 -6.72 4.22 -0.75
C SER A 165 -5.84 4.49 -1.98
N GLN A 166 -6.42 5.10 -3.01
CA GLN A 166 -5.70 5.71 -4.12
C GLN A 166 -5.93 7.23 -4.11
N PRO A 167 -4.87 8.06 -4.10
CA PRO A 167 -3.45 7.68 -3.91
C PRO A 167 -3.19 7.06 -2.53
N LEU A 168 -2.05 6.35 -2.37
CA LEU A 168 -1.64 5.70 -1.12
C LEU A 168 -1.82 6.62 0.10
N ALA A 169 -1.39 7.87 -0.08
CA ALA A 169 -1.65 8.97 0.83
C ALA A 169 -1.79 10.23 -0.02
N ARG A 170 -2.66 11.16 0.39
CA ARG A 170 -2.58 12.50 -0.17
C ARG A 170 -1.45 13.22 0.54
N LEU A 171 -0.60 13.91 -0.21
CA LEU A 171 0.43 14.79 0.35
C LEU A 171 0.02 16.24 0.17
N ARG A 172 0.27 17.04 1.20
CA ARG A 172 0.18 18.51 1.13
C ARG A 172 1.50 19.13 1.56
N GLU A 173 1.79 20.29 1.01
CA GLU A 173 2.89 21.11 1.51
C GLU A 173 2.62 21.47 2.97
N SER A 174 3.61 21.25 3.84
CA SER A 174 3.43 21.41 5.29
C SER A 174 4.30 22.51 5.87
N ARG A 175 5.47 22.75 5.29
CA ARG A 175 6.41 23.76 5.78
C ARG A 175 6.95 24.59 4.63
N HIS A 176 6.73 25.89 4.76
CA HIS A 176 7.31 26.87 3.88
C HIS A 176 8.28 27.76 4.65
N GLU A 177 9.44 27.98 4.06
CA GLU A 177 10.40 28.95 4.57
C GLU A 177 10.43 30.15 3.63
N GLN A 178 10.33 31.35 4.20
CA GLN A 178 10.64 32.57 3.48
C GLN A 178 12.15 32.79 3.53
N VAL A 179 12.77 32.87 2.35
CA VAL A 179 14.19 33.16 2.20
C VAL A 179 14.31 34.56 1.61
N ARG A 180 14.98 35.44 2.37
CA ARG A 180 15.37 36.77 1.88
C ARG A 180 16.74 36.66 1.23
N TYR A 181 16.92 37.29 0.08
CA TYR A 181 18.19 37.41 -0.61
C TYR A 181 18.47 38.87 -0.96
N ARG A 182 19.74 39.23 -1.04
CA ARG A 182 20.21 40.60 -1.32
C ARG A 182 20.90 40.64 -2.67
N TYR A 183 20.64 41.67 -3.47
CA TYR A 183 21.25 41.84 -4.79
C TYR A 183 21.55 43.32 -5.04
N TYR A 184 22.54 43.58 -5.91
CA TYR A 184 22.85 44.95 -6.34
C TYR A 184 22.15 45.28 -7.66
N THR A 185 21.77 46.54 -7.85
CA THR A 185 20.98 46.98 -9.02
C THR A 185 21.82 47.43 -10.22
N SER A 186 23.15 47.54 -10.08
CA SER A 186 24.00 48.08 -11.15
C SER A 186 24.53 47.00 -12.10
N PRO A 187 24.40 47.18 -13.43
CA PRO A 187 25.22 46.47 -14.40
C PRO A 187 26.59 47.17 -14.44
N CYS A 188 27.66 46.54 -13.98
CA CYS A 188 28.98 46.95 -14.44
C CYS A 188 29.27 46.25 -15.76
N ASP A 189 29.26 47.02 -16.85
CA ASP A 189 29.84 46.60 -18.12
C ASP A 189 31.32 46.26 -17.87
N GLY A 190 31.65 44.97 -17.87
CA GLY A 190 33.02 44.48 -17.74
C GLY A 190 33.40 43.74 -16.45
N CYS A 191 32.51 43.60 -15.45
CA CYS A 191 32.84 42.75 -14.30
C CYS A 191 32.54 41.26 -14.57
N PRO A 192 33.50 40.33 -14.45
CA PRO A 192 33.18 38.93 -14.28
C PRO A 192 32.65 38.70 -12.84
N PRO A 193 31.58 37.88 -12.69
CA PRO A 193 31.84 36.45 -12.61
C PRO A 193 30.86 35.62 -13.45
N ILE A 194 31.42 34.77 -14.31
CA ILE A 194 30.69 33.61 -14.81
C ILE A 194 30.66 32.62 -13.63
N PRO A 195 29.48 32.19 -13.14
CA PRO A 195 29.42 31.14 -12.13
C PRO A 195 30.17 29.93 -12.66
N THR A 196 31.12 29.41 -11.89
CA THR A 196 32.00 28.30 -12.29
C THR A 196 31.25 27.01 -12.63
N LEU A 197 29.94 26.94 -12.40
CA LEU A 197 29.07 25.94 -13.02
C LEU A 197 27.76 26.58 -13.48
N LEU A 198 27.49 26.50 -14.78
CA LEU A 198 26.15 26.69 -15.34
C LEU A 198 25.18 25.79 -14.58
N TRP A 199 24.06 26.36 -14.14
CA TRP A 199 22.99 25.66 -13.45
C TRP A 199 22.30 24.71 -14.45
N PHE A 200 22.90 23.54 -14.70
CA PHE A 200 22.42 22.57 -15.71
C PHE A 200 21.30 21.70 -15.18
N THR A 201 20.39 21.32 -16.08
CA THR A 201 19.40 20.22 -15.96
C THR A 201 19.20 19.61 -14.57
N PRO A 202 18.16 20.06 -13.83
CA PRO A 202 17.67 19.41 -12.60
C PRO A 202 17.40 17.92 -12.77
N ASP A 203 17.12 17.48 -14.01
CA ASP A 203 16.92 16.08 -14.39
C ASP A 203 18.20 15.22 -14.30
N ALA A 204 19.35 15.83 -14.08
CA ALA A 204 20.63 15.16 -13.85
C ALA A 204 21.13 15.44 -12.41
N PRO A 205 20.64 14.67 -11.40
CA PRO A 205 20.86 14.95 -9.97
C PRO A 205 22.34 14.96 -9.53
N MET A 206 23.22 14.35 -10.33
CA MET A 206 24.68 14.36 -10.14
C MET A 206 25.33 15.75 -10.15
N PHE A 207 24.66 16.77 -10.70
CA PHE A 207 25.22 18.13 -10.79
C PHE A 207 24.82 19.05 -9.62
N SER A 208 23.84 18.66 -8.79
CA SER A 208 23.39 19.44 -7.62
C SER A 208 24.49 19.66 -6.56
N GLY A 209 25.46 18.75 -6.45
CA GLY A 209 26.51 18.78 -5.43
C GLY A 209 27.67 19.73 -5.68
N ARG A 210 27.78 20.34 -6.88
CA ARG A 210 28.95 21.16 -7.25
C ARG A 210 28.72 22.68 -7.16
N HIS A 211 27.52 23.14 -6.83
CA HIS A 211 27.20 24.57 -6.80
C HIS A 211 27.27 25.13 -5.37
N ASP A 212 28.34 25.83 -5.02
CA ASP A 212 28.43 26.57 -3.75
C ASP A 212 27.83 27.98 -3.84
N GLY A 213 27.61 28.49 -5.07
CA GLY A 213 26.88 29.73 -5.36
C GLY A 213 27.53 30.99 -4.78
N ARG A 214 28.75 30.88 -4.26
CA ARG A 214 29.47 31.97 -3.59
C ARG A 214 30.43 32.60 -4.58
N VAL A 215 30.29 33.91 -4.78
CA VAL A 215 31.34 34.71 -5.41
C VAL A 215 31.62 35.89 -4.51
N TYR A 216 32.88 36.07 -4.14
CA TYR A 216 33.36 37.28 -3.47
C TYR A 216 33.80 38.27 -4.54
N PHE A 217 33.21 39.46 -4.55
CA PHE A 217 33.67 40.56 -5.40
C PHE A 217 33.76 41.88 -4.63
N MET A 218 34.83 42.63 -4.92
CA MET A 218 34.97 44.04 -4.63
C MET A 218 34.51 44.83 -5.86
N ALA A 219 33.22 45.17 -5.94
CA ALA A 219 32.71 46.12 -6.92
C ALA A 219 32.14 47.33 -6.18
N LEU A 220 32.25 48.54 -6.74
CA LEU A 220 31.62 49.76 -6.21
C LEU A 220 30.09 49.57 -6.21
N ARG A 221 29.49 49.61 -5.02
CA ARG A 221 28.10 49.21 -4.77
C ARG A 221 27.18 50.42 -4.86
N VAL A 222 26.22 50.40 -5.79
CA VAL A 222 25.10 51.35 -5.80
C VAL A 222 23.84 50.59 -5.42
N GLY A 223 23.25 50.93 -4.27
CA GLY A 223 21.95 50.47 -3.80
C GLY A 223 21.84 48.97 -3.52
N GLU A 224 21.81 48.59 -2.23
CA GLU A 224 21.39 47.25 -1.84
C GLU A 224 19.88 47.11 -2.05
N ALA A 225 19.47 46.13 -2.87
CA ALA A 225 18.08 45.72 -2.99
C ALA A 225 17.89 44.32 -2.40
N SER A 226 16.66 43.99 -2.03
CA SER A 226 16.34 42.67 -1.48
C SER A 226 15.11 42.07 -2.14
N GLY A 227 15.11 40.75 -2.26
CA GLY A 227 13.97 39.96 -2.70
C GLY A 227 13.61 38.91 -1.67
N GLN A 228 12.41 38.34 -1.80
CA GLN A 228 11.94 37.25 -0.97
C GLN A 228 11.42 36.11 -1.84
N ILE A 229 11.62 34.88 -1.37
CA ILE A 229 11.09 33.68 -1.99
C ILE A 229 10.52 32.74 -0.93
N ARG A 230 9.43 32.05 -1.29
CA ARG A 230 8.86 30.98 -0.50
C ARG A 230 9.37 29.63 -1.01
N ILE A 231 10.04 28.87 -0.16
CA ILE A 231 10.57 27.54 -0.47
C ILE A 231 9.77 26.50 0.31
N CYS A 232 9.23 25.48 -0.38
CA CYS A 232 8.66 24.31 0.27
C CYS A 232 9.80 23.41 0.77
N SER A 233 9.75 23.03 2.05
CA SER A 233 10.83 22.30 2.73
C SER A 233 10.40 20.94 3.29
N SER A 234 9.10 20.64 3.25
CA SER A 234 8.55 19.33 3.60
C SER A 234 7.12 19.16 3.09
N MET A 235 6.78 17.91 2.76
CA MET A 235 5.41 17.45 2.53
C MET A 235 4.89 16.73 3.77
N ALA A 236 3.60 16.85 4.07
CA ALA A 236 2.94 16.05 5.09
C ALA A 236 1.76 15.29 4.50
N LYS A 237 1.45 14.15 5.11
CA LYS A 237 0.21 13.43 4.84
C LYS A 237 -0.99 14.34 5.11
N SER A 238 -1.91 14.38 4.17
CA SER A 238 -3.23 15.00 4.29
C SER A 238 -4.30 13.91 4.18
N GLY A 239 -5.36 14.05 4.98
CA GLY A 239 -6.48 13.10 4.97
C GLY A 239 -6.35 11.94 5.95
N PRO A 240 -7.29 10.98 5.86
CA PRO A 240 -7.42 9.88 6.82
C PRO A 240 -6.23 8.90 6.76
N PRO A 241 -6.11 8.01 7.77
CA PRO A 241 -5.15 6.92 7.73
C PRO A 241 -5.28 6.10 6.44
N THR A 242 -4.13 5.69 5.91
CA THR A 242 -4.07 4.77 4.76
C THR A 242 -4.53 3.42 5.28
N LYS A 243 -5.55 2.85 4.65
CA LYS A 243 -6.14 1.56 5.02
C LYS A 243 -6.37 0.78 3.75
N ILE A 244 -6.18 -0.53 3.86
CA ILE A 244 -6.57 -1.49 2.84
C ILE A 244 -7.64 -2.37 3.46
N ARG A 245 -8.76 -2.52 2.76
CA ARG A 245 -9.78 -3.53 3.04
C ARG A 245 -9.89 -4.46 1.85
N LEU A 246 -9.89 -5.76 2.09
CA LEU A 246 -10.03 -6.79 1.08
C LEU A 246 -11.22 -7.66 1.42
N ALA A 247 -12.04 -7.96 0.41
CA ALA A 247 -13.10 -8.95 0.50
C ALA A 247 -12.85 -10.01 -0.58
N VAL A 248 -12.75 -11.27 -0.16
CA VAL A 248 -12.54 -12.42 -1.05
C VAL A 248 -13.72 -13.38 -0.88
N GLU A 249 -14.25 -13.83 -2.00
CA GLU A 249 -15.36 -14.78 -2.08
C GLU A 249 -14.88 -16.04 -2.80
N GLN A 250 -15.32 -17.21 -2.35
CA GLN A 250 -14.96 -18.48 -2.96
C GLN A 250 -16.15 -19.45 -2.88
N PRO A 251 -16.49 -20.17 -3.96
CA PRO A 251 -17.44 -21.28 -3.88
C PRO A 251 -16.84 -22.43 -3.06
N VAL A 252 -17.67 -23.13 -2.28
CA VAL A 252 -17.25 -24.39 -1.66
C VAL A 252 -17.56 -25.52 -2.61
N GLU A 253 -16.55 -25.92 -3.38
CA GLU A 253 -16.66 -27.00 -4.36
C GLU A 253 -16.83 -28.37 -3.68
N ASP A 254 -17.41 -29.29 -4.44
CA ASP A 254 -17.44 -30.73 -4.12
C ASP A 254 -18.21 -31.10 -2.84
N LEU A 255 -19.23 -30.33 -2.48
CA LEU A 255 -20.17 -30.74 -1.43
C LEU A 255 -21.08 -31.84 -1.94
N PHE A 256 -21.00 -33.00 -1.28
CA PHE A 256 -21.72 -34.20 -1.70
C PHE A 256 -23.24 -33.99 -1.64
N LEU A 257 -23.73 -33.41 -0.54
CA LEU A 257 -25.15 -33.13 -0.35
C LEU A 257 -25.66 -32.05 -1.29
N ALA A 258 -24.86 -31.02 -1.59
CA ALA A 258 -25.25 -29.99 -2.55
C ALA A 258 -25.45 -30.58 -3.95
N LYS A 259 -24.52 -31.44 -4.38
CA LYS A 259 -24.63 -32.18 -5.65
C LYS A 259 -25.83 -33.14 -5.66
N LEU A 260 -26.02 -33.90 -4.57
CA LEU A 260 -27.13 -34.85 -4.44
C LEU A 260 -28.50 -34.15 -4.50
N LEU A 261 -28.63 -33.00 -3.84
CA LEU A 261 -29.86 -32.22 -3.75
C LEU A 261 -30.03 -31.20 -4.89
N ARG A 262 -29.04 -31.09 -5.79
CA ARG A 262 -28.99 -30.08 -6.87
C ARG A 262 -29.15 -28.65 -6.37
N VAL A 263 -28.62 -28.37 -5.18
CA VAL A 263 -28.62 -27.04 -4.57
C VAL A 263 -27.35 -26.31 -5.03
N PRO A 264 -27.41 -25.02 -5.37
CA PRO A 264 -26.23 -24.25 -5.70
C PRO A 264 -25.19 -24.31 -4.57
N GLU A 265 -23.91 -24.40 -4.95
CA GLU A 265 -22.82 -24.45 -3.98
C GLU A 265 -22.79 -23.16 -3.15
N PRO A 266 -22.60 -23.27 -1.82
CA PRO A 266 -22.54 -22.11 -0.96
C PRO A 266 -21.27 -21.31 -1.24
N ILE A 267 -21.41 -19.99 -1.31
CA ILE A 267 -20.29 -19.07 -1.44
C ILE A 267 -19.85 -18.66 -0.03
N ILE A 268 -18.61 -18.95 0.30
CA ILE A 268 -17.98 -18.45 1.53
C ILE A 268 -17.27 -17.13 1.26
N ARG A 269 -17.21 -16.29 2.28
CA ARG A 269 -16.64 -14.95 2.20
C ARG A 269 -15.73 -14.67 3.39
N SER A 270 -14.60 -14.02 3.11
CA SER A 270 -13.72 -13.44 4.11
C SER A 270 -13.53 -11.95 3.83
N VAL A 271 -13.36 -11.18 4.91
CA VAL A 271 -13.04 -9.76 4.86
C VAL A 271 -11.93 -9.49 5.85
N ALA A 272 -10.87 -8.83 5.40
CA ALA A 272 -9.78 -8.38 6.26
C ALA A 272 -9.46 -6.91 6.00
N GLU A 273 -8.95 -6.22 7.02
CA GLU A 273 -8.48 -4.85 6.92
C GLU A 273 -7.06 -4.75 7.53
N ALA A 274 -6.18 -4.01 6.87
CA ALA A 274 -4.85 -3.73 7.36
C ALA A 274 -4.47 -2.28 7.08
N LYS A 275 -3.52 -1.77 7.87
CA LYS A 275 -2.93 -0.45 7.65
C LYS A 275 -1.41 -0.51 7.79
N PRO A 276 -0.67 0.31 7.05
CA PRO A 276 0.66 0.69 7.48
C PRO A 276 0.55 1.47 8.80
N ALA A 277 1.13 0.94 9.87
CA ALA A 277 1.17 1.53 11.20
C ALA A 277 2.63 1.80 11.63
N GLY A 278 2.80 2.64 12.66
CA GLY A 278 4.13 3.16 13.01
C GLY A 278 4.52 4.32 12.09
N GLY A 279 5.80 4.70 12.14
CA GLY A 279 6.38 5.77 11.32
C GLY A 279 5.83 7.18 11.60
N HIS A 280 6.73 8.12 11.87
CA HIS A 280 6.37 9.54 11.93
C HIS A 280 6.99 10.26 10.73
N ILE A 281 6.25 10.41 9.63
CA ILE A 281 6.66 11.25 8.48
C ILE A 281 7.05 12.66 8.96
N ARG A 282 6.29 13.21 9.92
CA ARG A 282 6.57 14.53 10.50
C ARG A 282 7.94 14.57 11.21
N ASP A 283 8.28 13.51 11.92
CA ASP A 283 9.50 13.43 12.75
C ASP A 283 10.64 12.68 12.05
N ARG A 284 10.46 12.31 10.78
CA ARG A 284 11.45 11.66 9.90
C ARG A 284 11.99 10.35 10.47
N LYS A 285 11.10 9.59 11.10
CA LYS A 285 11.39 8.25 11.61
C LYS A 285 10.58 7.25 10.79
N PRO A 286 11.08 6.80 9.62
CA PRO A 286 10.35 5.91 8.71
C PRO A 286 10.41 4.47 9.22
N TYR A 287 9.53 4.15 10.17
CA TYR A 287 9.36 2.78 10.65
C TYR A 287 7.91 2.35 10.48
N TYR A 288 7.39 2.47 9.26
CA TYR A 288 6.09 1.91 8.91
C TYR A 288 6.19 0.39 8.84
N LYS A 289 5.25 -0.30 9.49
CA LYS A 289 5.05 -1.76 9.46
C LYS A 289 3.59 -2.07 9.15
N ALA A 290 3.34 -3.18 8.45
CA ALA A 290 1.99 -3.66 8.23
C ALA A 290 1.37 -4.14 9.55
N VAL A 291 0.13 -3.72 9.84
CA VAL A 291 -0.62 -4.16 11.01
C VAL A 291 -2.06 -4.46 10.60
N LEU A 292 -2.53 -5.66 10.95
CA LEU A 292 -3.93 -6.06 10.81
C LEU A 292 -4.82 -5.22 11.73
N ILE A 293 -6.00 -4.89 11.24
CA ILE A 293 -7.06 -4.23 12.02
C ILE A 293 -8.09 -5.31 12.30
N ASN A 294 -8.08 -5.83 13.53
CA ASN A 294 -9.10 -6.74 14.04
C ASN A 294 -10.32 -5.93 14.51
#